data_AF-A0A212PDF1-F1
#
_entry.id   AF-A0A212PDF1-F1
#
_cell.length_a   1.000
_cell.length_b   1.000
_cell.length_c   1.000
_cell.angle_alpha   90.00
_cell.angle_beta   90.00
_cell.angle_gamma   90.00
#
_symmetry.space_group_name_H-M   'P 1'
#
loop_
_entity.id
_entity.type
_entity.pdbx_description
1 polymer ?
#
loop_
_entity_poly.entity_id
_entity_poly.type
_entity_poly.pdbx_seq_one_letter_code
_entity_poly.pdbx_strand_id
1 'polypeptide(L)'
;MIWSDPGIRDPQAPSENGIRKSGTHWIGEDGQLRRPGGFFLDKYLKRVGYSVNPEIKIFARPYTTNVLHCWTGRRNGRRDRQPTAAELQNCKPWWHKEIEFIRPRVVILLGKPAAESFSAVCGDDRPFKDLIVAQGEWMQFGDTSIKRYVLPHPTAPYPEKSAIYSTVFKLVSVDLK
;
A
#
# COMPACT_ATOMS: atom_id res chain seq x y z
N MET A 1 -0.29 1.63 -5.69
CA MET A 1 0.24 1.38 -4.33
C MET A 1 -0.73 0.49 -3.61
N ILE A 2 -0.25 -0.58 -2.99
CA ILE A 2 -1.07 -1.40 -2.10
C ILE A 2 -0.78 -0.88 -0.69
N TRP A 3 -1.82 -0.30 -0.13
CA TRP A 3 -1.84 0.60 1.00
C TRP A 3 -2.48 -0.05 2.23
N SER A 4 -2.37 0.67 3.34
CA SER A 4 -2.57 0.27 4.73
C SER A 4 -3.12 1.45 5.58
N ASP A 5 -4.29 1.30 6.20
CA ASP A 5 -4.96 2.39 6.93
C ASP A 5 -4.34 2.69 8.31
N PRO A 6 -4.07 3.96 8.65
CA PRO A 6 -3.54 4.35 9.96
C PRO A 6 -4.53 4.13 11.12
N GLY A 7 -5.84 4.00 10.88
CA GLY A 7 -6.83 3.66 11.91
C GLY A 7 -6.93 2.15 12.19
N ILE A 8 -6.27 1.35 11.36
CA ILE A 8 -6.41 -0.09 11.32
C ILE A 8 -5.26 -0.75 12.09
N ARG A 9 -5.61 -1.69 12.97
CA ARG A 9 -4.62 -2.56 13.60
C ARG A 9 -4.31 -3.81 12.75
N ASP A 10 -4.91 -3.92 11.57
CA ASP A 10 -4.68 -4.96 10.56
C ASP A 10 -4.66 -4.49 9.07
N PRO A 11 -3.50 -4.08 8.54
CA PRO A 11 -3.33 -3.19 7.39
C PRO A 11 -3.57 -3.85 6.02
N GLN A 12 -4.58 -4.69 5.93
CA GLN A 12 -4.85 -5.56 4.81
C GLN A 12 -6.25 -5.37 4.23
N ALA A 13 -7.20 -4.82 4.99
CA ALA A 13 -8.61 -4.67 4.63
C ALA A 13 -9.09 -3.24 4.94
N PRO A 14 -10.26 -2.79 4.45
CA PRO A 14 -10.94 -1.61 5.02
C PRO A 14 -11.24 -1.84 6.51
N SER A 15 -11.31 -0.75 7.29
CA SER A 15 -11.72 -0.80 8.70
C SER A 15 -13.24 -0.75 8.82
N GLU A 16 -13.76 -1.10 10.01
CA GLU A 16 -15.18 -0.95 10.33
C GLU A 16 -15.70 0.48 10.07
N ASN A 17 -14.88 1.49 10.35
CA ASN A 17 -15.20 2.91 10.13
C ASN A 17 -14.44 3.49 8.93
N GLY A 18 -13.90 2.62 8.07
CA GLY A 18 -13.00 2.99 6.99
C GLY A 18 -13.79 3.52 5.81
N ILE A 19 -13.93 4.84 5.72
CA ILE A 19 -14.67 5.48 4.63
C ILE A 19 -13.72 5.87 3.49
N ARG A 20 -14.05 5.43 2.27
CA ARG A 20 -13.33 5.75 1.02
C ARG A 20 -14.17 6.65 0.11
N LYS A 21 -14.33 7.95 0.43
CA LYS A 21 -15.09 8.89 -0.42
C LYS A 21 -14.31 9.34 -1.67
N SER A 22 -13.00 9.51 -1.56
CA SER A 22 -12.16 10.07 -2.63
C SER A 22 -11.42 9.04 -3.47
N GLY A 23 -11.60 7.74 -3.20
CA GLY A 23 -10.78 6.65 -3.75
C GLY A 23 -9.31 6.68 -3.34
N THR A 24 -8.86 7.76 -2.67
CA THR A 24 -7.49 7.97 -2.21
C THR A 24 -7.46 7.80 -0.70
N HIS A 25 -6.58 6.92 -0.26
CA HIS A 25 -6.39 6.65 1.15
C HIS A 25 -5.81 7.84 1.95
N TRP A 26 -5.97 7.81 3.29
CA TRP A 26 -5.69 8.90 4.24
C TRP A 26 -6.53 10.16 4.09
N ILE A 27 -7.62 10.14 3.33
CA ILE A 27 -8.54 11.27 3.25
C ILE A 27 -9.72 11.03 4.16
N GLY A 28 -9.94 11.98 5.06
CA GLY A 28 -11.07 11.97 5.96
C GLY A 28 -12.41 12.19 5.26
N GLU A 29 -13.48 11.95 6.01
CA GLU A 29 -14.83 12.32 5.55
C GLU A 29 -14.99 13.81 5.26
N ASP A 30 -14.20 14.64 5.94
CA ASP A 30 -14.09 16.09 5.75
C ASP A 30 -13.23 16.48 4.53
N GLY A 31 -12.74 15.49 3.77
CA GLY A 31 -11.87 15.71 2.63
C GLY A 31 -10.44 16.10 3.00
N GLN A 32 -10.06 16.07 4.28
CA GLN A 32 -8.73 16.49 4.72
C GLN A 32 -7.76 15.31 4.83
N LEU A 33 -6.48 15.57 4.54
CA LEU A 33 -5.42 14.59 4.71
C LEU A 33 -5.23 14.25 6.21
N ARG A 34 -5.22 12.97 6.54
CA ARG A 34 -5.08 12.48 7.92
C ARG A 34 -3.61 12.39 8.36
N ARG A 35 -3.34 12.89 9.57
CA ARG A 35 -2.05 12.76 10.27
C ARG A 35 -1.97 11.44 11.06
N PRO A 36 -0.77 10.95 11.40
CA PRO A 36 0.53 11.40 10.88
C PRO A 36 0.87 10.76 9.52
N GLY A 37 0.29 9.60 9.21
CA GLY A 37 0.72 8.74 8.09
C GLY A 37 0.57 9.38 6.72
N GLY A 38 -0.55 10.07 6.46
CA GLY A 38 -0.80 10.72 5.17
C GLY A 38 0.25 11.76 4.86
N PHE A 39 0.53 12.67 5.81
CA PHE A 39 1.57 13.69 5.65
C PHE A 39 2.97 13.10 5.50
N PHE A 40 3.29 12.04 6.25
CA PHE A 40 4.60 11.39 6.16
C PHE A 40 4.84 10.80 4.76
N LEU A 41 3.88 10.06 4.23
CA LEU A 41 3.97 9.41 2.92
C LEU A 41 3.89 10.43 1.77
N ASP A 42 2.99 11.42 1.88
CA ASP A 42 2.81 12.50 0.90
C ASP A 42 4.10 13.30 0.66
N LYS A 43 4.93 13.51 1.70
CA LYS A 43 6.27 14.13 1.57
C LYS A 43 7.16 13.42 0.54
N TYR A 44 7.09 12.09 0.45
CA TYR A 44 7.91 11.30 -0.46
C TYR A 44 7.26 11.15 -1.84
N LEU A 45 5.94 11.00 -1.90
CA LEU A 45 5.20 10.97 -3.16
C LEU A 45 5.44 12.22 -4.02
N LYS A 46 5.50 13.41 -3.40
CA LYS A 46 5.74 14.67 -4.12
C LYS A 46 7.07 14.67 -4.88
N ARG A 47 8.07 13.93 -4.39
CA ARG A 47 9.38 13.82 -5.05
C ARG A 47 9.31 13.08 -6.38
N VAL A 48 8.26 12.30 -6.59
CA VAL A 48 8.02 11.51 -7.81
C VAL A 48 6.78 11.99 -8.58
N GLY A 49 6.28 13.19 -8.29
CA GLY A 49 5.17 13.81 -9.04
C GLY A 49 3.76 13.37 -8.60
N TYR A 50 3.63 12.70 -7.46
CA TYR A 50 2.35 12.24 -6.93
C TYR A 50 2.00 12.94 -5.62
N SER A 51 0.72 13.00 -5.28
CA SER A 51 0.26 13.43 -3.95
C SER A 51 -1.03 12.75 -3.55
N VAL A 52 -1.16 12.43 -2.27
CA VAL A 52 -2.44 12.01 -1.69
C VAL A 52 -3.25 13.20 -1.18
N ASN A 53 -2.66 14.38 -0.97
CA ASN A 53 -3.37 15.57 -0.48
C ASN A 53 -4.32 16.18 -1.55
N PRO A 54 -5.66 16.14 -1.38
CA PRO A 54 -6.66 16.63 -2.34
C PRO A 54 -6.47 18.09 -2.75
N GLU A 55 -5.88 18.92 -1.89
CA GLU A 55 -5.64 20.35 -2.13
C GLU A 55 -4.54 20.60 -3.16
N ILE A 56 -3.59 19.69 -3.29
CA ILE A 56 -2.45 19.83 -4.21
C ILE A 56 -2.85 19.26 -5.57
N LYS A 57 -3.27 20.14 -6.48
CA LYS A 57 -3.78 19.77 -7.83
C LYS A 57 -2.70 19.56 -8.88
N ILE A 58 -1.49 20.08 -8.64
CA ILE A 58 -0.36 20.00 -9.60
C ILE A 58 0.22 18.58 -9.72
N PHE A 59 -0.04 17.69 -8.76
CA PHE A 59 0.49 16.33 -8.75
C PHE A 59 -0.61 15.32 -9.08
N ALA A 60 -0.21 14.25 -9.74
CA ALA A 60 -1.10 13.13 -10.02
C ALA A 60 -1.51 12.43 -8.71
N ARG A 61 -2.69 11.80 -8.74
CA ARG A 61 -3.13 10.93 -7.64
C ARG A 61 -2.52 9.54 -7.83
N PRO A 62 -1.86 8.96 -6.83
CA PRO A 62 -1.46 7.57 -6.94
C PRO A 62 -2.71 6.69 -6.78
N TYR A 63 -2.81 5.61 -7.54
CA TYR A 63 -3.83 4.59 -7.27
C TYR A 63 -3.49 3.88 -5.96
N THR A 64 -4.45 3.81 -5.04
CA THR A 64 -4.26 3.20 -3.73
C THR A 64 -5.33 2.15 -3.46
N THR A 65 -4.93 0.94 -3.06
CA THR A 65 -5.85 -0.18 -2.76
C THR A 65 -5.40 -0.97 -1.53
N ASN A 66 -6.13 -2.00 -1.12
CA ASN A 66 -5.80 -2.92 -0.01
C ASN A 66 -5.73 -4.36 -0.55
N VAL A 67 -5.09 -5.28 0.19
CA VAL A 67 -5.08 -6.70 -0.22
C VAL A 67 -6.47 -7.36 -0.06
N LEU A 68 -7.33 -6.88 0.82
CA LEU A 68 -8.74 -7.23 0.85
C LEU A 68 -9.59 -6.00 0.55
N HIS A 69 -10.72 -6.22 -0.13
CA HIS A 69 -11.74 -5.20 -0.38
C HIS A 69 -12.87 -5.20 0.65
N CYS A 70 -12.92 -6.21 1.51
CA CYS A 70 -13.93 -6.37 2.57
C CYS A 70 -13.28 -6.27 3.95
N TRP A 71 -13.99 -5.71 4.92
CA TRP A 71 -13.55 -5.71 6.32
C TRP A 71 -13.46 -7.14 6.87
N THR A 72 -12.38 -7.45 7.58
CA THR A 72 -12.10 -8.80 8.10
C THR A 72 -12.88 -9.16 9.37
N GLY A 73 -13.60 -8.20 9.94
CA GLY A 73 -14.22 -8.31 11.25
C GLY A 73 -13.21 -8.14 12.39
N ARG A 74 -13.71 -8.11 13.63
CA ARG A 74 -12.90 -7.93 14.83
C ARG A 74 -12.29 -9.25 15.31
N ARG A 75 -11.01 -9.23 15.69
CA ARG A 75 -10.35 -10.20 16.57
C ARG A 75 -10.57 -9.82 18.04
N ASN A 76 -11.22 -10.71 18.79
CA ASN A 76 -11.51 -10.57 20.22
C ASN A 76 -12.16 -9.22 20.60
N GLY A 77 -12.99 -8.67 19.70
CA GLY A 77 -13.71 -7.41 19.89
C GLY A 77 -12.87 -6.12 19.96
N ARG A 78 -11.53 -6.21 19.85
CA ARG A 78 -10.62 -5.06 20.10
C ARG A 78 -9.90 -4.53 18.87
N ARG A 79 -9.53 -5.40 17.94
CA ARG A 79 -8.70 -5.07 16.77
C ARG A 79 -9.28 -5.74 15.54
N ASP A 80 -9.04 -5.21 14.35
CA ASP A 80 -9.32 -5.94 13.12
C ASP A 80 -8.52 -7.25 13.10
N ARG A 81 -9.09 -8.28 12.48
CA ARG A 81 -8.46 -9.60 12.31
C ARG A 81 -7.57 -9.60 11.07
N GLN A 82 -6.54 -10.44 11.07
CA GLN A 82 -5.74 -10.70 9.87
C GLN A 82 -6.58 -11.48 8.86
N PRO A 83 -6.54 -11.14 7.57
CA PRO A 83 -7.04 -11.99 6.50
C PRO A 83 -6.53 -13.42 6.64
N THR A 84 -7.40 -14.35 6.32
CA THR A 84 -7.01 -15.73 6.04
C THR A 84 -6.44 -15.84 4.63
N ALA A 85 -5.68 -16.91 4.39
CA ALA A 85 -5.22 -17.24 3.05
C ALA A 85 -6.39 -17.39 2.06
N ALA A 86 -7.51 -17.98 2.48
CA ALA A 86 -8.70 -18.12 1.64
C ALA A 86 -9.31 -16.77 1.24
N GLU A 87 -9.41 -15.81 2.17
CA GLU A 87 -9.88 -14.46 1.86
C GLU A 87 -8.97 -13.73 0.88
N LEU A 88 -7.65 -13.88 1.04
CA LEU A 88 -6.66 -13.30 0.13
C LEU A 88 -6.76 -13.91 -1.28
N GLN A 89 -6.88 -15.24 -1.38
CA GLN A 89 -7.05 -15.92 -2.67
C GLN A 89 -8.37 -15.52 -3.34
N ASN A 90 -9.45 -15.34 -2.58
CA ASN A 90 -10.73 -14.84 -3.09
C ASN A 90 -10.63 -13.39 -3.60
N CYS A 91 -9.73 -12.57 -3.03
CA CYS A 91 -9.49 -11.21 -3.50
C CYS A 91 -8.51 -11.12 -4.68
N LYS A 92 -7.69 -12.15 -4.92
CA LYS A 92 -6.69 -12.17 -6.01
C LYS A 92 -7.24 -11.74 -7.37
N PRO A 93 -8.43 -12.20 -7.84
CA PRO A 93 -8.96 -11.77 -9.14
C PRO A 93 -9.19 -10.26 -9.24
N TRP A 94 -9.53 -9.59 -8.14
CA TRP A 94 -9.69 -8.14 -8.11
C TRP A 94 -8.36 -7.42 -8.28
N TRP A 95 -7.29 -7.88 -7.63
CA TRP A 95 -5.97 -7.28 -7.82
C TRP A 95 -5.49 -7.42 -9.27
N HIS A 96 -5.74 -8.57 -9.89
CA HIS A 96 -5.42 -8.77 -11.31
C HIS A 96 -6.18 -7.77 -12.18
N LYS A 97 -7.47 -7.54 -11.91
CA LYS A 97 -8.25 -6.55 -12.65
C LYS A 97 -7.75 -5.12 -12.39
N GLU A 98 -7.45 -4.75 -11.15
CA GLU A 98 -6.86 -3.45 -10.84
C GLU A 98 -5.54 -3.24 -11.59
N ILE A 99 -4.67 -4.24 -11.61
CA ILE A 99 -3.39 -4.19 -12.32
C ILE A 99 -3.59 -4.12 -13.84
N GLU A 100 -4.49 -4.90 -14.40
CA GLU A 100 -4.84 -4.92 -15.83
C GLU A 100 -5.37 -3.55 -16.29
N PHE A 101 -6.24 -2.91 -15.50
CA PHE A 101 -6.80 -1.60 -15.81
C PHE A 101 -5.81 -0.46 -15.62
N ILE A 102 -5.04 -0.46 -14.52
CA ILE A 102 -4.13 0.64 -14.18
C ILE A 102 -2.80 0.53 -14.94
N ARG A 103 -2.40 -0.69 -15.34
CA ARG A 103 -1.09 -1.03 -15.94
C ARG A 103 0.08 -0.32 -15.24
N PRO A 104 0.23 -0.49 -13.90
CA PRO A 104 1.21 0.27 -13.16
C PRO A 104 2.64 -0.16 -13.50
N ARG A 105 3.56 0.80 -13.62
CA ARG A 105 5.01 0.50 -13.74
C ARG A 105 5.61 0.00 -12.41
N VAL A 106 5.06 0.49 -11.29
CA VAL A 106 5.56 0.21 -9.95
C VAL A 106 4.42 -0.09 -8.97
N VAL A 107 4.66 -1.04 -8.07
CA VAL A 107 3.82 -1.30 -6.90
C VAL A 107 4.64 -1.08 -5.63
N ILE A 108 4.10 -0.26 -4.73
CA ILE A 108 4.68 -0.02 -3.41
C ILE A 108 3.78 -0.69 -2.38
N LEU A 109 4.34 -1.61 -1.60
CA LEU A 109 3.69 -2.34 -0.50
C LEU A 109 4.05 -1.67 0.83
N LEU A 110 3.06 -1.25 1.59
CA LEU A 110 3.24 -0.46 2.80
C LEU A 110 3.00 -1.30 4.06
N GLY A 111 4.10 -1.65 4.73
CA GLY A 111 4.12 -2.41 5.97
C GLY A 111 4.13 -3.92 5.78
N LYS A 112 4.46 -4.64 6.87
CA LYS A 112 4.55 -6.10 6.93
C LYS A 112 3.33 -6.80 6.33
N PRO A 113 2.09 -6.46 6.73
CA PRO A 113 0.96 -7.29 6.32
C PRO A 113 0.55 -7.07 4.86
N ALA A 114 0.71 -5.87 4.30
CA ALA A 114 0.53 -5.67 2.87
C ALA A 114 1.61 -6.42 2.07
N ALA A 115 2.87 -6.37 2.53
CA ALA A 115 3.99 -7.02 1.87
C ALA A 115 3.87 -8.54 1.86
N GLU A 116 3.69 -9.16 3.02
CA GLU A 116 3.64 -10.62 3.16
C GLU A 116 2.39 -11.20 2.49
N SER A 117 1.21 -10.60 2.69
CA SER A 117 -0.03 -11.16 2.13
C SER A 117 -0.10 -11.06 0.62
N PHE A 118 0.33 -9.92 0.04
CA PHE A 118 0.41 -9.79 -1.40
C PHE A 118 1.44 -10.76 -2.00
N SER A 119 2.61 -10.87 -1.38
CA SER A 119 3.70 -11.72 -1.87
C SER A 119 3.36 -13.21 -1.77
N ALA A 120 2.76 -13.66 -0.67
CA ALA A 120 2.35 -15.05 -0.48
C ALA A 120 1.34 -15.50 -1.55
N VAL A 121 0.34 -14.65 -1.88
CA VAL A 121 -0.62 -14.95 -2.96
C VAL A 121 0.04 -15.01 -4.35
N CYS A 122 1.20 -14.35 -4.50
CA CYS A 122 2.02 -14.39 -5.70
C CYS A 122 3.11 -15.49 -5.67
N GLY A 123 3.11 -16.37 -4.65
CA GLY A 123 4.07 -17.48 -4.53
C GLY A 123 5.41 -17.10 -3.91
N ASP A 124 5.50 -15.99 -3.18
CA ASP A 124 6.70 -15.53 -2.48
C ASP A 124 6.43 -15.44 -0.97
N ASP A 125 6.84 -16.47 -0.23
CA ASP A 125 6.62 -16.62 1.22
C ASP A 125 7.72 -15.97 2.08
N ARG A 126 8.58 -15.14 1.49
CA ARG A 126 9.63 -14.43 2.24
C ARG A 126 9.00 -13.54 3.32
N PRO A 127 9.56 -13.51 4.54
CA PRO A 127 9.09 -12.60 5.58
C PRO A 127 9.45 -11.15 5.24
N PHE A 128 8.74 -10.20 5.85
CA PHE A 128 8.90 -8.76 5.61
C PHE A 128 10.34 -8.26 5.70
N LYS A 129 11.15 -8.82 6.62
CA LYS A 129 12.57 -8.45 6.82
C LYS A 129 13.44 -8.74 5.58
N ASP A 130 13.06 -9.72 4.78
CA ASP A 130 13.79 -10.11 3.57
C ASP A 130 13.20 -9.36 2.37
N LEU A 131 11.87 -9.17 2.36
CA LEU A 131 11.17 -8.37 1.35
C LEU A 131 11.59 -6.90 1.36
N ILE A 132 11.81 -6.29 2.53
CA ILE A 132 12.17 -4.87 2.67
C ILE A 132 13.59 -4.56 2.17
N VAL A 133 14.46 -5.55 2.01
CA VAL A 133 15.80 -5.35 1.42
C VAL A 133 15.85 -5.69 -0.07
N ALA A 134 14.82 -6.38 -0.59
CA ALA A 134 14.70 -6.78 -1.99
C ALA A 134 13.90 -5.77 -2.82
N GLN A 135 14.45 -4.57 -3.02
CA GLN A 135 13.78 -3.47 -3.71
C GLN A 135 13.89 -3.56 -5.24
N GLY A 136 12.81 -3.28 -5.95
CA GLY A 136 12.78 -3.17 -7.42
C GLY A 136 12.71 -4.52 -8.15
N GLU A 137 12.38 -5.61 -7.45
CA GLU A 137 12.17 -6.92 -8.07
C GLU A 137 10.99 -6.88 -9.06
N TRP A 138 11.16 -7.55 -10.20
CA TRP A 138 10.10 -7.68 -11.19
C TRP A 138 9.06 -8.71 -10.75
N MET A 139 7.79 -8.38 -10.94
CA MET A 139 6.65 -9.27 -10.76
C MET A 139 5.83 -9.33 -12.04
N GLN A 140 5.33 -10.52 -12.38
CA GLN A 140 4.50 -10.73 -13.56
C GLN A 140 3.02 -10.90 -13.16
N PHE A 141 2.14 -10.12 -13.79
CA PHE A 141 0.70 -10.21 -13.63
C PHE A 141 0.04 -10.23 -15.01
N GLY A 142 -0.27 -11.43 -15.52
CA GLY A 142 -0.77 -11.58 -16.89
C GLY A 142 0.28 -11.09 -17.88
N ASP A 143 -0.08 -10.10 -18.70
CA ASP A 143 0.80 -9.43 -19.67
C ASP A 143 1.57 -8.23 -19.08
N THR A 144 1.32 -7.88 -17.82
CA THR A 144 1.87 -6.68 -17.18
C THR A 144 3.02 -7.05 -16.24
N SER A 145 4.19 -6.47 -16.49
CA SER A 145 5.36 -6.56 -15.61
C SER A 145 5.47 -5.32 -14.73
N ILE A 146 5.61 -5.51 -13.42
CA ILE A 146 5.58 -4.43 -12.43
C ILE A 146 6.81 -4.55 -11.53
N LYS A 147 7.48 -3.44 -11.20
CA LYS A 147 8.51 -3.44 -10.16
C LYS A 147 7.91 -3.30 -8.76
N ARG A 148 8.29 -4.18 -7.85
CA ARG A 148 7.86 -4.17 -6.45
C ARG A 148 8.84 -3.41 -5.57
N TYR A 149 8.29 -2.57 -4.70
CA TYR A 149 9.00 -1.95 -3.59
C TYR A 149 8.25 -2.18 -2.29
N VAL A 150 9.00 -2.30 -1.20
CA VAL A 150 8.45 -2.62 0.12
C VAL A 150 8.93 -1.58 1.12
N LEU A 151 8.02 -1.00 1.87
CA LEU A 151 8.34 0.04 2.86
C LEU A 151 7.75 -0.32 4.22
N PRO A 152 8.35 0.16 5.32
CA PRO A 152 7.66 0.19 6.61
C PRO A 152 6.36 0.97 6.51
N HIS A 153 5.37 0.63 7.33
CA HIS A 153 4.11 1.38 7.38
C HIS A 153 4.37 2.85 7.77
N PRO A 154 3.74 3.86 7.12
CA PRO A 154 3.96 5.28 7.43
C PRO A 154 3.74 5.65 8.90
N THR A 155 2.77 5.04 9.59
CA THR A 155 2.51 5.30 11.02
C THR A 155 3.23 4.36 11.98
N ALA A 156 3.79 3.23 11.53
CA ALA A 156 4.47 2.33 12.45
C ALA A 156 5.85 2.87 12.83
N PRO A 157 6.29 2.70 14.09
CA PRO A 157 7.68 2.92 14.44
C PRO A 157 8.55 1.87 13.72
N TYR A 158 9.60 2.32 13.05
CA TYR A 158 10.55 1.44 12.37
C TYR A 158 11.93 2.13 12.32
N PRO A 159 13.03 1.43 12.65
CA PRO A 159 14.39 2.00 12.61
C PRO A 159 14.70 2.62 11.25
N GLU A 160 15.28 3.82 11.25
CA GLU A 160 15.73 4.52 10.04
C GLU A 160 14.67 4.69 8.94
N LYS A 161 13.36 4.64 9.28
CA LYS A 161 12.25 4.70 8.32
C LYS A 161 12.39 5.81 7.28
N SER A 162 12.81 7.00 7.70
CA SER A 162 13.00 8.14 6.79
C SER A 162 14.12 7.94 5.77
N ALA A 163 15.18 7.21 6.13
CA ALA A 163 16.28 6.85 5.23
C ALA A 163 15.83 5.80 4.22
N ILE A 164 15.13 4.75 4.68
CA ILE A 164 14.56 3.70 3.82
C ILE A 164 13.63 4.33 2.78
N TYR A 165 12.69 5.18 3.20
CA TYR A 165 11.81 5.89 2.26
C TYR A 165 12.60 6.76 1.28
N SER A 166 13.64 7.47 1.74
CA SER A 166 14.44 8.30 0.84
C SER A 166 15.16 7.46 -0.22
N THR A 167 15.73 6.32 0.14
CA THR A 167 16.40 5.40 -0.79
C THR A 167 15.42 4.80 -1.78
N VAL A 168 14.30 4.24 -1.29
CA VAL A 168 13.29 3.60 -2.16
C VAL A 168 12.67 4.61 -3.12
N PHE A 169 12.32 5.82 -2.68
CA PHE A 169 11.73 6.81 -3.59
C PHE A 169 12.73 7.36 -4.62
N LYS A 170 14.05 7.29 -4.37
CA LYS A 170 15.06 7.54 -5.41
C LYS A 170 15.01 6.46 -6.48
N LEU A 171 14.91 5.19 -6.10
CA LEU A 171 14.79 4.06 -7.04
C LEU A 171 13.48 4.14 -7.84
N VAL A 172 12.36 4.36 -7.15
CA VAL A 172 11.04 4.55 -7.78
C VAL A 172 11.07 5.72 -8.77
N SER A 173 11.78 6.81 -8.46
CA SER A 173 11.91 7.94 -9.40
C SER A 173 12.63 7.58 -10.69
N VAL A 174 13.57 6.63 -10.67
CA VAL A 174 14.22 6.14 -11.88
C VAL A 174 13.25 5.29 -12.68
N ASP A 175 12.51 4.41 -12.00
CA ASP A 175 11.61 3.44 -12.64
C ASP A 175 10.25 4.02 -13.08
N LEU A 176 9.95 5.27 -12.71
CA LEU A 176 8.80 6.05 -13.20
C LEU A 176 9.13 6.98 -14.38
N LYS A 177 10.42 7.20 -14.70
CA LYS A 177 10.85 7.94 -15.91
C LYS A 177 10.82 6.99 -17.09
#